data_AF-A0A1J5EE64-F1
#
_entry.id   AF-A0A1J5EE64-F1
#
_cell.length_a   1.000
_cell.length_b   1.000
_cell.length_c   1.000
_cell.angle_alpha   90.00
_cell.angle_beta   90.00
_cell.angle_gamma   90.00
#
_symmetry.space_group_name_H-M   'P 1'
#
loop_
_entity.id
_entity.type
_entity.pdbx_description
1 polymer ?
#
loop_
_entity_poly.entity_id
_entity_poly.type
_entity_poly.pdbx_seq_one_letter_code
_entity_poly.pdbx_strand_id
1 'polypeptide(L)'
;MLKKSVFFAAALSCMMTFAFTGAAMAAGNGPETITLQTAAAKKPAVFPHKKHQDMGIKCAQCHHIAGADGKQAPLPEGQAPAKCETCHNDKMANAKLNSFMLIGHERCKGCHKAGFNGKNGPTTKCDGCHPKK
;
A
#
# COMPACT_ATOMS: atom_id res chain seq x y z
N MET A 1 27.44 -72.39 9.17
CA MET A 1 26.28 -72.29 10.07
C MET A 1 25.69 -70.90 9.94
N LEU A 2 24.36 -70.85 9.82
CA LEU A 2 23.53 -69.74 9.35
C LEU A 2 23.13 -68.78 10.49
N LYS A 3 22.67 -67.57 10.10
CA LYS A 3 21.84 -66.56 10.82
C LYS A 3 22.62 -65.33 11.33
N LYS A 4 22.22 -64.08 11.11
CA LYS A 4 20.94 -63.49 10.65
C LYS A 4 21.21 -62.04 10.17
N SER A 5 20.54 -61.66 9.10
CA SER A 5 20.43 -60.31 8.52
C SER A 5 19.65 -59.35 9.42
N VAL A 6 19.98 -58.04 9.43
CA VAL A 6 19.01 -56.92 9.44
C VAL A 6 19.65 -55.69 8.77
N PHE A 7 18.85 -55.07 7.89
CA PHE A 7 19.05 -53.90 7.04
C PHE A 7 19.09 -52.58 7.83
N PHE A 8 19.76 -51.52 7.33
CA PHE A 8 19.35 -50.10 7.45
C PHE A 8 20.17 -49.26 6.43
N ALA A 9 19.51 -48.79 5.36
CA ALA A 9 19.17 -47.37 5.09
C ALA A 9 20.34 -46.51 4.57
N ALA A 10 20.30 -46.10 3.29
CA ALA A 10 19.94 -44.74 2.85
C ALA A 10 21.11 -43.74 3.01
N ALA A 11 21.46 -42.85 2.10
CA ALA A 11 20.75 -42.28 0.98
C ALA A 11 21.75 -41.71 -0.05
N LEU A 12 21.43 -41.94 -1.32
CA LEU A 12 21.76 -41.07 -2.44
C LEU A 12 21.05 -39.72 -2.23
N SER A 13 21.73 -38.59 -2.41
CA SER A 13 21.21 -37.41 -3.15
C SER A 13 21.91 -36.08 -2.79
N CYS A 14 22.16 -35.32 -3.86
CA CYS A 14 22.20 -33.86 -3.96
C CYS A 14 23.22 -33.05 -3.16
N MET A 15 24.32 -32.80 -3.87
CA MET A 15 24.91 -31.48 -4.04
C MET A 15 23.84 -30.36 -4.02
N MET A 16 23.92 -29.47 -3.04
CA MET A 16 23.20 -28.20 -3.05
C MET A 16 24.09 -27.13 -2.46
N THR A 17 24.87 -26.50 -3.33
CA THR A 17 25.52 -25.22 -3.09
C THR A 17 24.43 -24.20 -2.80
N PHE A 18 24.29 -23.82 -1.53
CA PHE A 18 23.49 -22.66 -1.15
C PHE A 18 24.24 -21.39 -1.59
N ALA A 19 24.02 -21.00 -2.85
CA ALA A 19 24.19 -19.62 -3.26
C ALA A 19 23.10 -18.81 -2.57
N PHE A 20 23.42 -18.26 -1.39
CA PHE A 20 22.56 -17.32 -0.69
C PHE A 20 22.57 -15.98 -1.45
N THR A 21 21.88 -15.95 -2.58
CA THR A 21 21.45 -14.71 -3.24
C THR A 21 20.18 -14.25 -2.54
N GLY A 22 20.36 -13.71 -1.32
CA GLY A 22 19.31 -13.01 -0.61
C GLY A 22 19.06 -11.68 -1.32
N ALA A 23 18.04 -11.65 -2.17
CA ALA A 23 17.57 -10.47 -2.89
C ALA A 23 17.48 -9.25 -1.99
N ALA A 24 18.03 -8.13 -2.44
CA ALA A 24 17.69 -6.82 -1.92
C ALA A 24 16.16 -6.68 -2.01
N MET A 25 15.50 -6.55 -0.86
CA MET A 25 14.09 -6.18 -0.80
C MET A 25 13.98 -4.75 -1.33
N ALA A 26 13.79 -4.60 -2.64
CA ALA A 26 13.40 -3.34 -3.21
C ALA A 26 12.00 -3.02 -2.68
N ALA A 27 11.89 -2.07 -1.75
CA ALA A 27 10.63 -1.44 -1.41
C ALA A 27 10.08 -0.82 -2.71
N GLY A 28 9.15 -1.52 -3.35
CA GLY A 28 8.69 -1.18 -4.69
C GLY A 28 7.88 0.12 -4.70
N ASN A 29 8.04 0.92 -5.76
CA ASN A 29 7.26 2.14 -5.99
C ASN A 29 5.77 1.88 -6.29
N GLY A 30 5.29 0.63 -6.20
CA GLY A 30 3.92 0.28 -6.51
C GLY A 30 3.57 0.47 -8.00
N PRO A 31 2.29 0.29 -8.37
CA PRO A 31 1.80 0.50 -9.74
C PRO A 31 1.86 1.97 -10.14
N GLU A 32 2.05 2.24 -11.45
CA GLU A 32 2.16 3.61 -11.94
C GLU A 32 0.83 4.38 -11.90
N THR A 33 -0.27 3.68 -12.18
CA THR A 33 -1.64 4.20 -12.10
C THR A 33 -2.51 3.20 -11.36
N ILE A 34 -3.39 3.71 -10.50
CA ILE A 34 -4.29 2.93 -9.65
C ILE A 34 -5.72 3.36 -9.93
N THR A 35 -6.62 2.39 -10.04
CA THR A 35 -8.05 2.66 -9.93
C THR A 35 -8.45 2.47 -8.47
N LEU A 36 -8.79 3.58 -7.82
CA LEU A 36 -9.26 3.63 -6.45
C LEU A 36 -10.75 3.27 -6.42
N GLN A 37 -11.04 2.02 -6.09
CA GLN A 37 -12.40 1.49 -6.01
C GLN A 37 -12.51 0.47 -4.88
N THR A 38 -13.60 0.58 -4.13
CA THR A 38 -14.04 -0.43 -3.16
C THR A 38 -15.24 -1.18 -3.74
N ALA A 39 -15.59 -2.34 -3.19
CA ALA A 39 -16.76 -3.10 -3.65
C ALA A 39 -18.06 -2.29 -3.61
N ALA A 40 -18.17 -1.33 -2.67
CA ALA A 40 -19.34 -0.47 -2.52
C ALA A 40 -19.30 0.80 -3.40
N ALA A 41 -18.16 1.15 -4.00
CA ALA A 41 -17.98 2.41 -4.71
C ALA A 41 -18.53 2.37 -6.15
N LYS A 42 -19.48 3.27 -6.44
CA LYS A 42 -20.12 3.41 -7.77
C LYS A 42 -19.34 4.28 -8.77
N LYS A 43 -18.43 5.11 -8.28
CA LYS A 43 -17.62 6.04 -9.09
C LYS A 43 -16.14 5.85 -8.76
N PRO A 44 -15.43 4.97 -9.48
CA PRO A 44 -13.99 4.79 -9.25
C PRO A 44 -13.25 6.11 -9.48
N ALA A 45 -12.18 6.33 -8.73
CA ALA A 45 -11.24 7.42 -9.00
C ALA A 45 -9.98 6.87 -9.67
N VAL A 46 -9.42 7.60 -10.63
CA VAL A 46 -8.13 7.26 -11.25
C VAL A 46 -7.05 8.06 -10.56
N PHE A 47 -6.03 7.37 -10.06
CA PHE A 47 -4.91 7.95 -9.35
C PHE A 47 -3.59 7.65 -10.08
N PRO A 48 -2.96 8.66 -10.71
CA PRO A 48 -1.65 8.50 -11.33
C PRO A 48 -0.58 8.49 -10.24
N HIS A 49 -0.37 7.34 -9.60
CA HIS A 49 0.50 7.17 -8.44
C HIS A 49 1.96 7.56 -8.74
N LYS A 50 2.51 7.11 -9.86
CA LYS A 50 3.88 7.47 -10.28
C LYS A 50 4.05 8.97 -10.45
N LYS A 51 3.04 9.67 -11.00
CA LYS A 51 3.10 11.13 -11.14
C LYS A 51 3.28 11.84 -9.79
N HIS A 52 2.63 11.35 -8.73
CA HIS A 52 2.79 11.92 -7.40
C HIS A 52 4.18 11.63 -6.82
N GLN A 53 4.73 10.44 -7.08
CA GLN A 53 6.10 10.10 -6.70
C GLN A 53 7.13 10.94 -7.45
N ASP A 54 6.97 11.12 -8.77
CA ASP A 54 7.83 11.93 -9.62
C ASP A 54 7.81 13.42 -9.22
N MET A 55 6.70 13.89 -8.63
CA MET A 55 6.61 15.22 -8.03
C MET A 55 7.42 15.34 -6.73
N GLY A 56 7.89 14.23 -6.15
CA GLY A 56 8.64 14.21 -4.89
C GLY A 56 7.77 14.06 -3.64
N ILE A 57 6.49 13.72 -3.79
CA ILE A 57 5.60 13.45 -2.66
C ILE A 57 6.08 12.19 -1.94
N LYS A 58 6.31 12.31 -0.63
CA LYS A 58 6.85 11.24 0.21
C LYS A 58 5.77 10.21 0.51
N CYS A 59 6.16 8.93 0.59
CA CYS A 59 5.27 7.81 0.88
C CYS A 59 4.40 8.08 2.13
N ALA A 60 5.02 8.61 3.19
CA ALA A 60 4.37 8.91 4.47
C ALA A 60 3.29 10.00 4.41
N GLN A 61 3.24 10.82 3.35
CA GLN A 61 2.17 11.82 3.19
C GLN A 61 0.80 11.17 2.90
N CYS A 62 0.80 9.94 2.40
CA CYS A 62 -0.40 9.16 2.10
C CYS A 62 -0.44 7.88 2.94
N HIS A 63 0.65 7.12 2.95
CA HIS A 63 0.78 5.85 3.65
C HIS A 63 1.29 6.07 5.07
N HIS A 64 0.35 6.10 6.00
CA HIS A 64 0.60 6.43 7.39
C HIS A 64 -0.06 5.40 8.31
N ILE A 65 0.31 5.46 9.58
CA ILE A 65 -0.37 4.78 10.69
C ILE A 65 -0.91 5.82 11.68
N ALA A 66 -1.74 5.36 12.61
CA ALA A 66 -2.09 6.15 13.78
C ALA A 66 -0.94 6.06 14.80
N GLY A 67 -0.36 7.19 15.16
CA GLY A 67 0.60 7.32 16.25
C GLY A 67 -0.10 7.18 17.62
N ALA A 68 0.71 7.05 18.67
CA ALA A 68 0.22 6.91 20.04
C ALA A 68 -0.62 8.12 20.51
N ASP A 69 -0.40 9.29 19.92
CA ASP A 69 -1.16 10.52 20.17
C ASP A 69 -2.41 10.66 19.28
N GLY A 70 -2.74 9.62 18.50
CA GLY A 70 -3.85 9.62 17.55
C GLY A 70 -3.61 10.43 16.28
N LYS A 71 -2.40 10.99 16.08
CA LYS A 71 -2.03 11.71 14.86
C LYS A 71 -1.40 10.79 13.83
N GLN A 72 -1.16 11.30 12.62
CA GLN A 72 -0.50 10.53 11.58
C GLN A 72 0.97 10.33 11.91
N ALA A 73 1.44 9.08 11.85
CA ALA A 73 2.84 8.71 11.94
C ALA A 73 3.26 7.97 10.66
N PRO A 74 4.54 8.04 10.27
CA PRO A 74 5.04 7.29 9.12
C PRO A 74 4.91 5.78 9.36
N LEU A 75 4.77 5.02 8.26
CA LEU A 75 4.90 3.57 8.34
C LEU A 75 6.28 3.17 8.88
N PRO A 76 6.35 2.19 9.79
CA PRO A 76 7.58 1.50 10.14
C PRO A 76 8.33 0.97 8.92
N GLU A 77 9.66 0.94 9.01
CA GLU A 77 10.51 0.41 7.95
C GLU A 77 10.16 -1.05 7.64
N GLY A 78 10.10 -1.39 6.35
CA GLY A 78 9.72 -2.73 5.88
C GLY A 78 8.22 -3.05 5.95
N GLN A 79 7.38 -2.18 6.50
CA GLN A 79 5.93 -2.40 6.51
C GLN A 79 5.30 -1.96 5.18
N ALA A 80 4.63 -2.91 4.51
CA ALA A 80 3.85 -2.61 3.32
C ALA A 80 2.60 -1.76 3.68
N PRO A 81 2.24 -0.77 2.84
CA PRO A 81 1.04 0.01 3.06
C PRO A 81 -0.23 -0.86 2.97
N ALA A 82 -1.13 -0.70 3.95
CA ALA A 82 -2.45 -1.31 3.93
C ALA A 82 -3.42 -0.49 3.07
N LYS A 83 -4.56 -1.11 2.69
CA LYS A 83 -5.68 -0.38 2.08
C LYS A 83 -6.25 0.62 3.09
N CYS A 84 -6.70 1.77 2.61
CA CYS A 84 -7.23 2.84 3.47
C CYS A 84 -8.42 2.34 4.31
N GLU A 85 -9.31 1.56 3.71
CA GLU A 85 -10.52 0.99 4.34
C GLU A 85 -10.25 -0.01 5.47
N THR A 86 -9.02 -0.51 5.60
CA THR A 86 -8.62 -1.35 6.74
C THR A 86 -8.68 -0.58 8.05
N CYS A 87 -8.41 0.73 8.03
CA CYS A 87 -8.47 1.61 9.20
C CYS A 87 -9.59 2.66 9.10
N HIS A 88 -9.81 3.22 7.90
CA HIS A 88 -10.85 4.20 7.61
C HIS A 88 -12.17 3.51 7.27
N ASN A 89 -12.79 2.91 8.30
CA ASN A 89 -14.07 2.21 8.26
C ASN A 89 -14.95 2.62 9.43
N ASP A 90 -16.16 2.06 9.48
CA ASP A 90 -17.21 2.34 10.46
C ASP A 90 -16.78 2.18 11.93
N LYS A 91 -15.73 1.40 12.21
CA LYS A 91 -15.17 1.24 13.56
C LYS A 91 -14.30 2.41 14.01
N MET A 92 -13.87 3.28 13.09
CA MET A 92 -13.10 4.48 13.43
C MET A 92 -14.00 5.50 14.12
N ALA A 93 -13.61 5.92 15.33
CA ALA A 93 -14.36 6.89 16.13
C ALA A 93 -14.52 8.25 15.43
N ASN A 94 -13.55 8.68 14.63
CA ASN A 94 -13.63 9.91 13.89
C ASN A 94 -14.54 9.77 12.65
N ALA A 95 -15.81 10.13 12.82
CA ALA A 95 -16.83 10.09 11.77
C ALA A 95 -16.50 10.92 10.52
N LYS A 96 -15.54 11.87 10.58
CA LYS A 96 -15.10 12.62 9.40
C LYS A 96 -14.14 11.83 8.50
N LEU A 97 -13.58 10.73 9.00
CA LEU A 97 -12.56 9.93 8.33
C LEU A 97 -12.90 8.42 8.28
N ASN A 98 -14.05 8.01 8.80
CA ASN A 98 -14.43 6.61 9.03
C ASN A 98 -14.93 5.87 7.76
N SER A 99 -14.57 6.34 6.58
CA SER A 99 -14.87 5.62 5.34
C SER A 99 -13.86 5.96 4.25
N PHE A 100 -13.70 5.05 3.29
CA PHE A 100 -12.87 5.26 2.11
C PHE A 100 -13.21 6.55 1.35
N MET A 101 -14.50 6.85 1.20
CA MET A 101 -14.96 8.05 0.52
C MET A 101 -14.56 9.32 1.28
N LEU A 102 -14.74 9.34 2.60
CA LEU A 102 -14.44 10.50 3.42
C LEU A 102 -12.93 10.76 3.49
N ILE A 103 -12.12 9.74 3.78
CA ILE A 103 -10.67 9.90 3.83
C ILE A 103 -10.08 10.25 2.47
N GLY A 104 -10.61 9.69 1.38
CA GLY A 104 -10.19 10.02 0.03
C GLY A 104 -10.39 11.50 -0.27
N HIS A 105 -11.57 12.05 0.03
CA HIS A 105 -11.82 13.47 -0.17
C HIS A 105 -11.00 14.34 0.79
N GLU A 106 -10.87 13.98 2.07
CA GLU A 106 -10.05 14.76 3.01
C GLU A 106 -8.59 14.83 2.55
N ARG A 107 -7.97 13.69 2.23
CA ARG A 107 -6.56 13.62 1.84
C ARG A 107 -6.31 14.21 0.47
N CYS A 108 -7.03 13.75 -0.55
CA CYS A 108 -6.76 14.14 -1.94
C CYS A 108 -7.20 15.58 -2.19
N LYS A 109 -8.44 15.94 -1.85
CA LYS A 109 -8.95 17.30 -2.09
C LYS A 109 -8.24 18.31 -1.19
N GLY A 110 -7.95 17.94 0.06
CA GLY A 110 -7.19 18.78 1.00
C GLY A 110 -5.81 19.13 0.46
N CYS A 111 -5.03 18.12 0.05
CA CYS A 111 -3.71 18.34 -0.54
C CYS A 111 -3.78 19.12 -1.86
N HIS A 112 -4.71 18.79 -2.75
CA HIS A 112 -4.86 19.52 -4.01
C HIS A 112 -5.24 20.99 -3.82
N LYS A 113 -6.03 21.31 -2.78
CA LYS A 113 -6.41 22.69 -2.43
C LYS A 113 -5.25 23.46 -1.79
N ALA A 114 -4.47 22.80 -0.94
CA ALA A 114 -3.27 23.39 -0.34
C ALA A 114 -2.16 23.62 -1.38
N GLY A 115 -2.13 22.77 -2.41
CA GLY A 115 -1.09 22.77 -3.42
C GLY A 115 0.19 22.08 -2.95
N PHE A 116 1.04 21.74 -3.92
CA PHE A 116 2.34 21.15 -3.70
C PHE A 116 3.34 21.77 -4.68
N ASN A 117 4.40 22.40 -4.17
CA ASN A 117 5.40 23.13 -4.97
C ASN A 117 4.76 24.15 -5.96
N GLY A 118 3.79 24.93 -5.48
CA GLY A 118 3.09 25.92 -6.29
C GLY A 118 2.12 25.35 -7.34
N LYS A 119 1.90 24.04 -7.35
CA LYS A 119 0.96 23.37 -8.26
C LYS A 119 -0.24 22.85 -7.48
N ASN A 120 -1.44 23.10 -8.00
CA ASN A 120 -2.68 22.53 -7.48
C ASN A 120 -3.09 21.31 -8.30
N GLY A 121 -3.74 20.36 -7.64
CA GLY A 121 -4.39 19.24 -8.32
C GLY A 121 -5.82 19.59 -8.77
N PRO A 122 -6.57 18.64 -9.35
CA PRO A 122 -7.99 18.79 -9.57
C PRO A 122 -8.72 19.02 -8.24
N THR A 123 -9.35 20.19 -8.06
CA THR A 123 -10.00 20.61 -6.80
C THR A 123 -11.49 20.91 -6.92
N THR A 124 -11.95 21.32 -8.11
CA THR A 124 -13.30 21.88 -8.29
C THR A 124 -14.27 20.96 -9.03
N LYS A 125 -13.79 20.11 -9.93
CA LYS A 125 -14.66 19.20 -10.70
C LYS A 125 -14.46 17.74 -10.27
N CYS A 126 -15.57 17.04 -10.02
CA CYS A 126 -15.55 15.63 -9.61
C CYS A 126 -14.90 14.72 -10.65
N ASP A 127 -15.05 15.05 -11.94
CA ASP A 127 -14.52 14.28 -13.07
C ASP A 127 -13.00 14.38 -13.23
N GLY A 128 -12.36 15.36 -12.58
CA GLY A 128 -10.89 15.43 -12.52
C GLY A 128 -10.24 14.27 -11.75
N CYS A 129 -11.01 13.61 -10.87
CA CYS A 129 -10.58 12.40 -10.17
C CYS A 129 -11.44 11.18 -10.54
N HIS A 130 -12.74 11.39 -10.78
CA HIS A 130 -13.72 10.36 -11.12
C HIS A 130 -14.12 10.48 -12.61
N PRO A 131 -13.25 10.07 -13.54
CA PRO A 131 -13.52 10.24 -14.96
C PRO A 131 -14.88 9.64 -15.33
N LYS A 132 -15.63 10.37 -16.15
CA LYS A 132 -16.86 9.84 -16.76
C LYS A 132 -16.44 8.65 -17.63
N LYS A 133 -17.11 7.52 -17.45
CA LYS A 133 -16.98 6.39 -18.36
C LYS A 133 -17.55 6.75 -19.73
#